data_AF-A0A414H9V8-F1
#
_entry.id   AF-A0A414H9V8-F1
#
_cell.length_a   1.000
_cell.length_b   1.000
_cell.length_c   1.000
_cell.angle_alpha   90.00
_cell.angle_beta   90.00
_cell.angle_gamma   90.00
#
_symmetry.space_group_name_H-M   'P 1'
#
loop_
_entity.id
_entity.type
_entity.pdbx_description
1 polymer ?
#
loop_
_entity_poly.entity_id
_entity_poly.type
_entity_poly.pdbx_seq_one_letter_code
_entity_poly.pdbx_strand_id
1 'polypeptide(L)' 'MLLTSKILDETTTKAKLSPRLRMNWNLHESFEGSVQRMFNAIESGSKIPIARHPNLSETLIILRGRLRVLINERY' A
#
# COMPACT_ATOMS: atom_id res chain seq x y z
N MET A 1 -12.58 -2.77 12.61
CA MET A 1 -13.01 -2.13 11.35
C MET A 1 -13.31 -3.20 10.29
N LEU A 2 -14.44 -3.11 9.59
CA LEU A 2 -14.79 -4.02 8.50
C LEU A 2 -14.32 -3.43 7.15
N LEU A 3 -13.69 -4.24 6.31
CA LEU A 3 -13.32 -3.86 4.95
C LEU A 3 -14.56 -3.76 4.06
N THR A 4 -14.75 -2.63 3.37
CA THR A 4 -15.85 -2.44 2.42
C THR A 4 -15.34 -2.02 1.04
N SER A 5 -16.11 -2.34 -0.01
CA SER A 5 -15.82 -1.88 -1.37
C SER A 5 -15.72 -0.35 -1.45
N LYS A 6 -16.58 0.36 -0.71
CA LYS A 6 -16.58 1.83 -0.62
C LYS A 6 -15.23 2.39 -0.19
N ILE A 7 -14.60 1.83 0.85
CA ILE A 7 -13.27 2.28 1.31
C ILE A 7 -12.24 2.10 0.20
N LEU A 8 -12.29 0.96 -0.49
CA LEU A 8 -11.34 0.66 -1.55
C LEU A 8 -11.56 1.60 -2.76
N ASP A 9 -12.80 1.91 -3.12
CA ASP A 9 -13.15 2.79 -4.24
C ASP A 9 -12.77 4.25 -3.98
N GLU A 10 -13.01 4.73 -2.75
CA GLU A 10 -12.57 6.05 -2.31
C GLU A 10 -11.04 6.17 -2.32
N THR A 11 -10.33 5.16 -1.83
CA THR A 11 -8.86 5.15 -1.80
C THR A 11 -8.28 5.15 -3.21
N THR A 12 -8.84 4.34 -4.12
CA THR A 12 -8.49 4.33 -5.55
C THR A 12 -8.77 5.67 -6.23
N THR A 13 -9.91 6.31 -5.95
CA THR A 13 -10.25 7.63 -6.51
C THR A 13 -9.24 8.69 -6.08
N LYS A 14 -8.89 8.71 -4.79
CA LYS A 14 -7.87 9.63 -4.25
C LYS A 14 -6.48 9.36 -4.84
N ALA A 15 -6.13 8.10 -5.09
CA ALA A 15 -4.87 7.76 -5.75
C ALA A 15 -4.79 8.36 -7.15
N LYS A 16 -5.83 8.19 -7.98
CA LYS A 16 -5.90 8.73 -9.36
C LYS A 16 -5.76 10.25 -9.44
N LEU A 17 -6.31 10.96 -8.45
CA LEU A 17 -6.24 12.42 -8.37
C LEU A 17 -4.92 12.93 -7.77
N SER A 18 -4.15 12.05 -7.13
CA SER A 18 -2.89 12.45 -6.48
C SER A 18 -1.76 12.59 -7.52
N PRO A 19 -0.85 13.57 -7.36
CA PRO A 19 0.32 13.70 -8.25
C PRO A 19 1.24 12.47 -8.25
N ARG A 20 1.25 11.71 -7.15
CA ARG A 20 2.05 10.48 -6.99
C ARG A 20 1.34 9.24 -7.54
N LEU A 21 0.07 9.38 -7.95
CA LEU A 21 -0.78 8.29 -8.45
C LEU A 21 -1.02 7.16 -7.43
N ARG A 22 -0.86 7.45 -6.14
CA ARG A 22 -1.00 6.48 -5.05
C ARG A 22 -1.59 7.13 -3.81
N MET A 23 -2.30 6.36 -3.01
CA MET A 23 -2.87 6.79 -1.74
C MET A 23 -2.90 5.64 -0.74
N ASN A 24 -2.61 5.92 0.52
CA ASN A 24 -2.76 4.96 1.61
C ASN A 24 -4.03 5.22 2.42
N TRP A 25 -4.57 4.16 3.03
CA TRP A 25 -5.58 4.22 4.07
C TRP A 25 -5.11 3.40 5.26
N ASN A 26 -4.85 4.05 6.40
CA ASN A 26 -4.37 3.38 7.60
C ASN A 26 -5.49 2.58 8.27
N LEU A 27 -5.17 1.35 8.69
CA LEU A 27 -6.06 0.43 9.40
C LEU A 27 -5.67 0.24 10.86
N HIS A 28 -4.44 0.60 11.19
CA HIS A 28 -3.96 0.62 12.56
C HIS A 28 -4.58 1.82 13.30
N GLU A 29 -4.93 1.59 14.56
CA GLU A 29 -5.49 2.62 15.44
C GLU A 29 -4.38 3.51 16.03
N SER A 30 -3.16 2.99 16.11
CA SER A 30 -1.97 3.69 16.62
C SER A 30 -0.70 3.25 15.87
N PHE A 31 0.27 4.16 15.79
CA PHE A 31 1.61 3.89 15.28
C PHE A 31 2.48 3.06 16.23
N GLU A 32 2.05 2.89 17.48
CA GLU A 32 2.75 2.09 18.49
C GLU A 32 2.40 0.60 18.43
N GLY A 33 1.47 0.21 17.55
CA GLY A 33 1.10 -1.18 17.36
C GLY A 33 2.26 -2.04 16.85
N SER A 34 2.29 -3.31 17.27
CA SER A 34 3.29 -4.29 16.85
C SER A 34 3.30 -4.57 15.34
N VAL A 35 2.20 -4.25 14.65
CA VAL A 35 2.08 -4.36 13.19
C VAL A 35 1.36 -3.14 12.63
N GLN A 36 1.99 -2.50 11.64
CA GLN A 36 1.41 -1.41 10.87
C GLN A 36 0.61 -1.98 9.70
N ARG A 37 -0.71 -1.75 9.70
CA ARG A 37 -1.62 -2.22 8.64
C ARG A 37 -2.19 -1.04 7.88
N MET A 38 -2.16 -1.12 6.55
CA MET A 38 -2.70 -0.08 5.67
C MET A 38 -3.11 -0.68 4.33
N PHE A 39 -4.08 -0.07 3.68
CA PHE A 39 -4.32 -0.28 2.25
C PHE A 39 -3.50 0.71 1.45
N ASN A 40 -2.99 0.26 0.30
CA ASN A 40 -2.33 1.12 -0.66
C ASN A 40 -3.04 0.95 -2.01
N ALA A 41 -3.63 2.04 -2.50
CA ALA A 41 -4.04 2.13 -3.89
C ALA A 41 -2.86 2.69 -4.69
N ILE A 42 -2.47 1.99 -5.75
CA ILE A 42 -1.33 2.32 -6.60
C ILE A 42 -1.81 2.24 -8.04
N GLU A 43 -1.85 3.38 -8.73
CA GLU A 43 -2.26 3.43 -10.13
C GLU A 43 -1.07 3.19 -11.07
N SER A 44 -1.38 2.80 -12.31
CA SER A 44 -0.37 2.65 -13.35
C SER A 44 0.37 3.98 -13.57
N GLY A 45 1.69 3.93 -13.69
CA GLY A 45 2.54 5.12 -13.80
C GLY A 45 3.07 5.67 -12.48
N SER A 46 2.58 5.19 -11.32
CA SER A 46 3.19 5.50 -10.03
C SER A 46 4.68 5.16 -10.00
N LYS A 47 5.51 6.15 -9.62
CA LYS A 47 6.94 5.95 -9.39
C LYS A 47 7.18 5.44 -7.97
N ILE A 48 7.30 4.13 -7.78
CA ILE A 48 7.58 3.52 -6.48
C ILE A 48 9.10 3.44 -6.25
N PRO A 49 9.64 4.04 -5.18
CA PRO A 49 11.06 3.87 -4.84
C PRO A 49 11.33 2.44 -4.36
N ILE A 50 12.57 1.98 -4.52
CA ILE A 50 13.02 0.74 -3.90
C ILE A 50 13.08 0.96 -2.38
N ALA A 51 12.38 0.12 -1.63
CA ALA A 51 12.38 0.14 -0.17
C ALA A 51 13.20 -1.04 0.38
N ARG A 52 13.87 -0.82 1.52
CA ARG A 52 14.58 -1.85 2.28
C ARG A 52 14.20 -1.72 3.75
N HIS A 53 13.81 -2.83 4.37
CA HIS A 53 13.44 -2.90 5.77
C HIS A 53 14.31 -3.95 6.49
N PRO A 54 15.52 -3.59 7.00
CA PRO A 54 16.46 -4.58 7.55
C PRO A 54 15.97 -5.30 8.81
N ASN A 55 15.14 -4.62 9.60
CA ASN A 55 14.72 -5.08 10.92
C ASN A 55 13.21 -5.40 11.00
N LEU A 56 12.50 -5.32 9.87
CA LEU A 56 11.04 -5.48 9.82
C LEU A 56 10.67 -6.39 8.65
N SER A 57 9.66 -7.22 8.86
CA SER A 57 9.04 -7.98 7.79
C SER A 57 7.85 -7.22 7.22
N GLU A 58 7.67 -7.30 5.89
CA GLU A 58 6.53 -6.71 5.19
C GLU A 58 5.76 -7.81 4.47
N THR A 59 4.43 -7.71 4.44
CA THR A 59 3.56 -8.64 3.72
C THR A 59 2.61 -7.85 2.82
N LEU A 60 2.62 -8.18 1.53
CA LEU A 60 1.76 -7.55 0.53
C LEU A 60 0.62 -8.51 0.16
N ILE A 61 -0.62 -8.05 0.28
CA ILE A 61 -1.81 -8.81 -0.11
C ILE A 61 -2.53 -8.02 -1.21
N ILE A 62 -2.75 -8.66 -2.36
CA ILE A 62 -3.49 -8.05 -3.47
C ILE A 62 -4.98 -8.28 -3.24
N LEU A 63 -5.72 -7.20 -2.98
CA LEU A 63 -7.17 -7.25 -2.82
C LEU A 63 -7.90 -7.11 -4.16
N ARG A 64 -7.39 -6.27 -5.07
CA ARG A 64 -7.96 -6.01 -6.40
C ARG A 64 -6.86 -5.75 -7.42
N GLY A 65 -7.04 -6.27 -8.63
CA GLY A 65 -6.10 -6.08 -9.73
C GLY A 65 -4.89 -7.00 -9.65
N ARG A 66 -3.72 -6.49 -10.07
CA ARG A 66 -2.48 -7.25 -10.18
C ARG A 66 -1.28 -6.36 -9.87
N LEU A 67 -0.24 -6.94 -9.29
CA LEU A 67 1.02 -6.27 -8.98
C LEU A 67 2.18 -7.08 -9.56
N ARG A 68 3.17 -6.39 -10.14
CA ARG A 68 4.47 -6.97 -10.47
C ARG A 68 5.46 -6.51 -9.41
N VAL A 69 6.09 -7.45 -8.73
CA VAL A 69 7.09 -7.18 -7.70
C VAL A 69 8.46 -7.59 -8.23
N LEU A 70 9.44 -6.70 -8.06
CA LEU A 70 10.84 -6.98 -8.32
C LEU A 70 11.56 -6.98 -6.98
N ILE A 71 12.18 -8.10 -6.63
CA ILE A 71 12.95 -8.25 -5.40
C ILE A 71 14.42 -8.28 -5.79
N ASN A 72 15.23 -7.46 -5.13
CA ASN A 72 16.68 -7.47 -5.31
C ASN A 72 17.32 -8.14 -4.10
N GLU A 73 17.99 -9.27 -4.32
CA GLU A 73 18.64 -10.07 -3.29
C GLU A 73 20.06 -9.60 -2.94
N ARG A 74 20.62 -8.62 -3.67
CA ARG A 74 22.03 -8.22 -3.55
C ARG A 74 22.36 -7.19 -2.46
N TYR A 75 21.49 -6.98 -1.46
CA TYR A 75 21.73 -6.05 -0.36
C TYR A 75 21.25 -6.52 1.01
#